data_AF-A0A131YFC9-F1
#
_entry.id   AF-A0A131YFC9-F1
#
_cell.length_a   1.000
_cell.length_b   1.000
_cell.length_c   1.000
_cell.angle_alpha   90.00
_cell.angle_beta   90.00
_cell.angle_gamma   90.00
#
_symmetry.space_group_name_H-M   'P 1'
#
loop_
_entity.id
_entity.type
_entity.pdbx_description
1 polymer ?
#
loop_
_entity_poly.entity_id
_entity_poly.type
_entity_poly.pdbx_seq_one_letter_code
_entity_poly.pdbx_strand_id
1 'polypeptide(L)'
;MTSNYSPGFTKNMTAADSALLLIGLLASFCTQSSEHGEWTDIQEPDDPDLRALAEFAFRQECWWPYHLKVHVLSARKQVVSGTRYLLLFTVKRWHKKMEKCTAIVWIPPLRKLQKRKVSTFKCK
;
A
#
# COMPACT_ATOMS: atom_id res chain seq x y z
N MET A 1 -6.78 54.55 58.69
CA MET A 1 -7.65 53.36 58.52
C MET A 1 -8.69 53.71 57.46
N THR A 2 -8.86 53.05 56.31
CA THR A 2 -8.25 51.84 55.73
C THR A 2 -8.53 51.80 54.21
N SER A 3 -7.47 51.49 53.46
CA SER A 3 -7.42 50.61 52.28
C SER A 3 -8.29 50.88 51.04
N ASN A 4 -7.64 51.38 49.99
CA ASN A 4 -8.01 51.10 48.60
C ASN A 4 -7.86 49.58 48.32
N TYR A 5 -8.86 48.94 47.73
CA TYR A 5 -8.75 47.58 47.21
C TYR A 5 -9.20 47.56 45.74
N SER A 6 -8.26 47.29 44.84
CA SER A 6 -8.54 46.85 43.47
C SER A 6 -8.65 45.32 43.46
N PRO A 7 -9.71 44.72 42.91
CA PRO A 7 -9.64 43.34 42.46
C PRO A 7 -9.12 43.33 41.02
N GLY A 8 -7.84 42.96 40.88
CA GLY A 8 -7.22 42.64 39.61
C GLY A 8 -7.74 41.32 39.04
N PHE A 9 -7.93 41.34 37.72
CA PHE A 9 -7.76 40.22 36.78
C PHE A 9 -8.26 38.85 37.26
N THR A 10 -9.55 38.58 37.07
CA THR A 10 -10.03 37.22 36.85
C THR A 10 -9.47 36.72 35.52
N LYS A 11 -8.38 35.94 35.60
CA LYS A 11 -7.94 35.09 34.48
C LYS A 11 -9.09 34.16 34.12
N ASN A 12 -9.71 34.39 32.97
CA ASN A 12 -10.59 33.44 32.31
C ASN A 12 -9.75 32.27 31.78
N MET A 13 -9.24 31.44 32.70
CA MET A 13 -8.42 30.27 32.42
C MET A 13 -9.34 29.06 32.24
N THR A 14 -10.13 29.11 31.17
CA THR A 14 -11.04 28.01 30.79
C THR A 14 -11.13 27.89 29.28
N ALA A 15 -11.22 29.02 28.56
CA ALA A 15 -11.28 29.02 27.10
C ALA A 15 -9.93 28.69 26.44
N ALA A 16 -8.83 29.21 26.97
CA ALA A 16 -7.49 29.00 26.38
C ALA A 16 -7.02 27.54 26.51
N ASP A 17 -7.24 26.91 27.66
CA ASP A 17 -6.88 25.51 27.90
C ASP A 17 -7.72 24.55 27.06
N SER A 18 -9.02 24.84 26.90
CA SER A 18 -9.91 24.08 26.01
C SER A 18 -9.49 24.17 24.55
N ALA A 19 -9.02 25.34 24.10
CA ALA A 19 -8.53 25.55 22.74
C ALA A 19 -7.24 24.77 22.46
N LEU A 20 -6.31 24.73 23.42
CA LEU A 20 -5.07 23.96 23.30
C LEU A 20 -5.33 22.45 23.23
N LEU A 21 -6.30 21.94 24.01
CA LEU A 21 -6.71 20.53 23.93
C LEU A 21 -7.34 20.20 22.57
N LEU A 22 -8.17 21.09 22.01
CA LEU A 22 -8.76 20.95 20.67
C LEU A 22 -7.69 20.96 19.57
N ILE A 23 -6.70 21.84 19.66
CA ILE A 23 -5.58 21.91 18.71
C ILE A 23 -4.72 20.63 18.78
N GLY A 24 -4.45 20.12 19.98
CA GLY A 24 -3.76 18.84 20.17
C GLY A 24 -4.53 17.64 19.62
N LEU A 25 -5.85 17.61 19.81
CA LEU A 25 -6.74 16.58 19.25
C LEU A 25 -6.76 16.61 17.72
N LEU A 26 -6.86 17.81 17.11
CA LEU A 26 -6.84 17.99 15.66
C LEU A 26 -5.48 17.59 15.05
N ALA A 27 -4.36 17.89 15.74
CA ALA A 27 -3.03 17.50 15.27
C ALA A 27 -2.82 15.96 15.28
N SER A 28 -3.49 15.24 16.19
CA SER A 28 -3.43 13.77 16.26
C SER A 28 -4.04 13.10 15.02
N PHE A 29 -5.13 13.65 14.47
CA PHE A 29 -5.77 13.13 13.25
C PHE A 29 -4.96 13.36 11.97
N CYS A 30 -3.97 14.25 11.98
CA CYS A 30 -3.18 14.59 10.79
C CYS A 30 -2.03 13.61 10.50
N THR A 31 -1.78 12.59 11.32
CA THR A 31 -0.57 11.75 11.19
C THR A 31 -0.78 10.33 10.68
N GLN A 32 -1.99 9.98 10.22
CA GLN A 32 -2.25 8.67 9.61
C GLN A 32 -2.63 8.82 8.13
N SER A 33 -1.66 9.21 7.29
CA SER A 33 -1.78 9.04 5.83
C SER A 33 -1.76 7.56 5.52
N SER A 34 -2.91 6.94 5.65
CA SER A 34 -3.11 5.56 5.31
C SER A 34 -3.08 5.48 3.79
N GLU A 35 -2.24 4.59 3.26
CA GLU A 35 -2.05 4.38 1.82
C GLU A 35 -3.32 3.73 1.21
N HIS A 36 -4.43 4.46 1.21
CA HIS A 36 -5.75 4.00 0.78
C HIS A 36 -5.95 4.22 -0.72
N GLY A 37 -5.02 3.72 -1.54
CA GLY A 37 -5.34 3.54 -2.95
C GLY A 37 -6.51 2.57 -3.07
N GLU A 38 -7.49 2.87 -3.90
CA GLU A 38 -8.52 1.90 -4.24
C GLU A 38 -7.94 0.84 -5.20
N TRP A 39 -8.40 -0.41 -5.07
CA TRP A 39 -8.09 -1.45 -6.04
C TRP A 39 -8.95 -1.25 -7.29
N THR A 40 -8.29 -1.12 -8.43
CA THR A 40 -8.95 -0.99 -9.73
C THR A 40 -8.64 -2.21 -10.59
N ASP A 41 -9.67 -2.79 -11.21
CA ASP A 41 -9.51 -3.91 -12.15
C ASP A 41 -8.80 -3.43 -13.44
N ILE A 42 -7.92 -4.28 -13.98
CA ILE A 42 -7.28 -4.06 -15.28
C ILE A 42 -8.04 -4.89 -16.32
N GLN A 43 -8.50 -4.24 -17.38
CA GLN A 43 -9.36 -4.86 -18.40
C GLN A 43 -8.64 -5.90 -19.26
N GLU A 44 -7.36 -5.68 -19.54
CA GLU A 44 -6.50 -6.59 -20.31
C GLU A 44 -5.48 -7.24 -19.37
N PRO A 45 -5.85 -8.28 -18.62
CA PRO A 45 -4.99 -8.82 -17.56
C PRO A 45 -3.77 -9.58 -18.11
N ASP A 46 -3.83 -10.13 -19.32
CA ASP A 46 -2.74 -10.91 -19.93
C ASP A 46 -1.85 -10.10 -20.88
N ASP A 47 -1.73 -8.79 -20.65
CA ASP A 47 -0.76 -7.97 -21.37
C ASP A 47 0.70 -8.38 -21.05
N PRO A 48 1.66 -8.06 -21.95
CA PRO A 48 3.05 -8.48 -21.79
C PRO A 48 3.73 -8.01 -20.49
N ASP A 49 3.39 -6.82 -19.98
CA ASP A 49 4.02 -6.26 -18.79
C ASP A 49 3.52 -6.95 -17.52
N LEU A 50 2.22 -7.22 -17.43
CA LEU A 50 1.63 -7.98 -16.33
C LEU A 50 2.13 -9.42 -16.32
N ARG A 51 2.32 -10.02 -17.51
CA ARG A 51 2.91 -11.35 -17.63
C ARG A 51 4.36 -11.37 -17.13
N ALA A 52 5.15 -10.37 -17.49
CA ALA A 52 6.52 -10.22 -16.99
C ALA A 52 6.57 -10.02 -15.47
N LEU A 53 5.58 -9.33 -14.88
CA LEU A 53 5.46 -9.20 -13.42
C LEU A 53 5.09 -10.52 -12.74
N ALA A 54 4.16 -11.29 -13.32
CA ALA A 54 3.79 -12.62 -12.83
C ALA A 54 4.98 -13.59 -12.91
N GLU A 55 5.74 -13.57 -14.01
CA GLU A 55 6.99 -14.32 -14.15
C GLU A 55 8.02 -13.92 -13.10
N PHE A 56 8.23 -12.62 -12.90
CA PHE A 56 9.11 -12.11 -11.86
C PHE A 56 8.71 -12.64 -10.49
N ALA A 57 7.42 -12.61 -10.17
CA ALA A 57 6.91 -13.11 -8.89
C ALA A 57 7.16 -14.61 -8.72
N PHE A 58 6.86 -15.41 -9.75
CA PHE A 58 7.09 -16.86 -9.72
C PHE A 58 8.58 -17.22 -9.54
N ARG A 59 9.48 -16.46 -10.18
CA ARG A 59 10.92 -16.69 -10.10
C ARG A 59 11.53 -16.32 -8.74
N GLN A 60 10.83 -15.54 -7.89
CA GLN A 60 11.30 -15.30 -6.52
C GLN A 60 11.21 -16.56 -5.64
N GLU A 61 10.23 -17.43 -5.90
CA GLU A 61 10.09 -18.70 -5.17
C GLU A 61 10.86 -19.86 -5.80
N CYS A 62 11.04 -19.82 -7.12
CA CYS A 62 11.72 -20.88 -7.87
C CYS A 62 12.84 -20.29 -8.71
N TRP A 63 14.09 -20.59 -8.34
CA TRP A 63 15.28 -20.02 -8.98
C TRP A 63 15.50 -20.58 -10.42
N TRP A 64 15.02 -21.80 -10.72
CA TRP A 64 15.31 -22.47 -12.01
C TRP A 64 14.08 -23.03 -12.78
N PRO A 65 13.05 -22.22 -13.11
CA PRO A 65 11.95 -22.69 -13.95
C PRO A 65 12.36 -22.57 -15.43
N TYR A 66 12.99 -23.61 -15.96
CA TYR A 66 13.14 -23.76 -17.41
C TYR A 66 11.77 -23.99 -18.07
N HIS A 67 11.54 -23.33 -19.19
CA HIS A 67 10.31 -23.43 -20.00
C HIS A 67 9.03 -23.17 -19.19
N LEU A 68 8.91 -21.96 -18.66
CA LEU A 68 7.72 -21.45 -18.00
C LEU A 68 6.74 -20.85 -19.03
N LYS A 69 5.48 -21.27 -19.01
CA LYS A 69 4.38 -20.53 -19.67
C LYS A 69 3.50 -19.91 -18.59
N VAL A 70 3.39 -18.59 -18.62
CA VAL A 70 2.52 -17.81 -17.73
C VAL A 70 1.36 -17.26 -18.53
N HIS A 71 0.17 -17.30 -17.93
CA HIS A 71 -1.02 -16.64 -18.46
C HIS A 71 -1.78 -15.98 -17.31
N VAL A 72 -1.96 -14.67 -17.39
CA VAL A 72 -2.60 -13.89 -16.32
C VAL A 72 -4.12 -13.88 -16.53
N LEU A 73 -4.86 -14.39 -15.56
CA LEU A 73 -6.31 -14.54 -15.60
C LEU A 73 -7.02 -13.26 -15.18
N SER A 74 -6.50 -12.57 -14.17
CA SER A 74 -7.00 -11.28 -13.72
C SER A 74 -5.89 -10.47 -13.06
N ALA A 75 -6.04 -9.15 -13.12
CA ALA A 75 -5.12 -8.22 -12.50
C ALA A 75 -5.86 -7.02 -11.92
N ARG A 76 -5.41 -6.58 -10.74
CA ARG A 76 -5.85 -5.34 -10.11
C ARG A 76 -4.65 -4.49 -9.77
N LYS A 77 -4.80 -3.17 -9.82
CA LYS A 77 -3.78 -2.22 -9.37
C LYS A 77 -4.27 -1.35 -8.23
N GLN A 78 -3.35 -0.96 -7.37
CA GLN A 78 -3.57 -0.03 -6.26
C GLN A 78 -2.43 0.99 -6.23
N VAL A 79 -2.75 2.28 -6.32
CA VAL A 79 -1.76 3.36 -6.23
C VAL A 79 -1.54 3.73 -4.77
N VAL A 80 -0.31 3.57 -4.28
CA VAL A 80 0.13 3.85 -2.90
C VAL A 80 1.39 4.73 -2.96
N SER A 81 2.37 4.59 -2.06
CA SER A 81 3.73 5.14 -2.25
C SER A 81 4.54 4.38 -3.34
N GLY A 82 3.89 4.07 -4.46
CA GLY A 82 4.27 3.16 -5.54
C GLY A 82 3.01 2.58 -6.17
N THR A 83 3.11 1.46 -6.87
CA THR A 83 1.94 0.73 -7.40
C THR A 83 2.00 -0.72 -6.97
N ARG A 84 0.92 -1.22 -6.36
CA ARG A 84 0.76 -2.66 -6.11
C ARG A 84 -0.08 -3.27 -7.24
N TYR A 85 0.32 -4.45 -7.67
CA TYR A 85 -0.41 -5.29 -8.61
C TYR A 85 -0.80 -6.59 -7.92
N LEU A 86 -2.09 -6.87 -7.85
CA LEU A 86 -2.61 -8.18 -7.45
C LEU A 86 -2.85 -8.98 -8.72
N LEU A 87 -2.10 -10.06 -8.89
CA LEU A 87 -2.12 -10.90 -10.07
C LEU A 87 -2.67 -12.28 -9.73
N LEU A 88 -3.66 -12.74 -10.49
CA LEU A 88 -4.10 -14.14 -10.51
C LEU A 88 -3.69 -14.73 -11.85
N PHE A 89 -2.86 -15.77 -11.84
CA PHE A 89 -2.26 -16.29 -13.06
C PHE A 89 -2.10 -17.80 -13.00
N THR A 90 -2.01 -18.41 -14.17
CA THR A 90 -1.65 -19.83 -14.31
C THR A 90 -0.21 -19.96 -14.73
N VAL A 91 0.43 -21.00 -14.23
CA VAL A 91 1.79 -21.38 -14.56
C VAL A 91 1.79 -22.80 -15.07
N LYS A 92 2.35 -23.01 -16.25
CA LYS A 92 2.67 -24.34 -16.76
C LYS A 92 4.18 -24.49 -16.86
N ARG A 93 4.73 -25.43 -16.09
CA ARG A 93 6.12 -25.89 -16.20
C ARG A 93 6.19 -27.10 -17.14
N TRP A 94 7.35 -27.35 -17.73
CA TRP A 94 7.57 -28.52 -18.58
C TRP A 94 7.20 -29.82 -17.85
N HIS A 95 6.36 -30.66 -18.48
CA HIS A 95 5.81 -31.92 -17.94
C HIS A 95 5.13 -31.86 -16.56
N LYS A 96 4.77 -30.67 -16.07
CA LYS A 96 3.98 -30.53 -14.84
C LYS A 96 2.57 -30.08 -15.14
N LYS A 97 1.68 -30.35 -14.18
CA LYS A 97 0.32 -29.81 -14.20
C LYS A 97 0.38 -28.28 -14.17
N MET A 98 -0.65 -27.69 -14.76
CA MET A 98 -0.87 -26.26 -14.63
C MET A 98 -1.25 -25.95 -13.19
N GLU A 99 -0.59 -24.96 -12.60
CA GLU A 99 -0.82 -24.48 -11.23
C GLU A 99 -1.43 -23.09 -11.29
N LYS A 100 -2.33 -22.78 -10.34
CA LYS A 100 -2.95 -21.44 -10.25
C LYS A 100 -2.29 -20.69 -9.11
N CYS A 101 -1.70 -19.56 -9.42
CA CYS A 101 -0.94 -18.75 -8.48
C CYS A 101 -1.56 -17.36 -8.30
N THR A 102 -1.35 -16.79 -7.12
CA THR A 102 -1.72 -15.42 -6.77
C THR A 102 -0.50 -14.72 -6.22
N ALA A 103 -0.22 -13.51 -6.71
CA ALA A 103 0.88 -12.70 -6.22
C ALA A 103 0.46 -11.24 -6.02
N ILE A 104 1.07 -10.59 -5.04
CA ILE A 104 1.08 -9.13 -4.93
C ILE A 104 2.49 -8.64 -5.21
N VAL A 105 2.64 -7.82 -6.25
CA VAL A 105 3.91 -7.22 -6.65
C VAL A 105 3.84 -5.72 -6.45
N TRP A 106 4.78 -5.17 -5.69
CA TRP A 106 4.92 -3.73 -5.50
C TRP A 106 6.03 -3.18 -6.39
N ILE A 107 5.69 -2.16 -7.18
CA ILE A 107 6.59 -1.38 -8.01
C ILE A 107 6.80 -0.02 -7.34
N PRO A 108 8.03 0.35 -6.99
CA PRO A 108 8.31 1.67 -6.45
C PRO A 108 8.08 2.77 -7.49
N PRO A 109 7.82 4.01 -7.05
CA PRO A 109 7.73 5.15 -7.96
C PRO A 109 9.09 5.38 -8.64
N LEU A 110 9.05 5.80 -9.91
CA LEU A 110 10.21 5.96 -10.80
C LEU A 110 11.40 6.71 -10.17
N ARG A 111 11.15 7.69 -9.30
CA ARG A 111 12.18 8.53 -8.67
C ARG A 111 12.91 7.86 -7.49
N LYS A 112 12.50 6.66 -7.05
CA LYS A 112 13.14 5.94 -5.95
C LYS A 112 14.07 4.85 -6.48
N LEU A 113 15.27 4.73 -5.91
CA LEU A 113 16.25 3.66 -6.20
C LEU A 113 15.83 2.26 -5.69
N GLN A 114 14.57 2.10 -5.28
CA GLN A 114 14.09 0.82 -4.76
C GLN A 114 13.82 -0.14 -5.91
N LYS A 115 14.01 -1.44 -5.68
CA LYS A 115 13.64 -2.49 -6.62
C LYS A 115 12.19 -2.89 -6.40
N ARG A 116 11.54 -3.42 -7.45
CA ARG A 116 10.24 -4.12 -7.33
C ARG A 116 10.35 -5.27 -6.32
N LYS A 117 9.27 -5.52 -5.57
CA LYS A 117 9.22 -6.54 -4.50
C LYS A 117 7.95 -7.37 -4.62
N VAL A 118 8.06 -8.65 -4.31
CA VAL A 118 6.89 -9.52 -4.10
C VAL A 118 6.53 -9.46 -2.61
N SER A 119 5.30 -9.07 -2.28
CA SER A 119 4.86 -9.00 -0.88
C SER A 119 4.06 -10.24 -0.45
N THR A 120 3.35 -10.86 -1.39
CA THR A 120 2.58 -12.09 -1.15
C THR A 120 2.68 -12.97 -2.36
N PHE A 121 2.87 -14.28 -2.17
CA PHE A 121 2.85 -15.27 -3.24
C PHE A 121 2.27 -16.59 -2.74
N LYS A 122 1.36 -17.20 -3.50
CA LYS A 122 0.76 -18.52 -3.21
C LYS A 122 0.42 -19.25 -4.50
N CYS A 123 0.68 -20.55 -4.59
CA CYS A 123 0.19 -21.42 -5.66
C CYS A 123 -0.69 -22.54 -5.11
N LYS A 124 -1.65 -23.00 -5.91
CA LYS A 124 -2.54 -24.13 -5.66
C LYS A 124 -2.51 -25.11 -6.83
#